data_AF-A0A2N1A073-F1
#
_entry.id   AF-A0A2N1A073-F1
#
_cell.length_a   1.000
_cell.length_b   1.000
_cell.length_c   1.000
_cell.angle_alpha   90.00
_cell.angle_beta   90.00
_cell.angle_gamma   90.00
#
_symmetry.space_group_name_H-M   'P 1'
#
loop_
_entity.id
_entity.type
_entity.pdbx_description
1 polymer ?
#
loop_
_entity_poly.entity_id
_entity_poly.type
_entity_poly.pdbx_seq_one_letter_code
_entity_poly.pdbx_strand_id
1 'polypeptide(L)'
;MNIKTVLTSSLLALMITSPISAFATKTNQPPANPLAIPLQAHTVKDMWESFFNQCWSYDFVDKKELDTSLKVWQKRNANRWQVYWLLMEQAADDNAAFKTSYINFKKQSLSRAKEQAESLHSKVGDAEKKQLCERLVVMLNDPRSDLPEDKTKKTQDQNQEGVAVIGK
;
A
#
# COMPACT_ATOMS: atom_id res chain seq x y z
N MET A 1 54.74 21.30 17.42
CA MET A 1 53.96 21.88 18.53
C MET A 1 53.07 22.98 17.95
N ASN A 2 51.74 22.83 18.05
CA ASN A 2 50.75 23.89 18.33
C ASN A 2 49.34 23.38 18.02
N ILE A 3 48.61 23.08 19.09
CA ILE A 3 47.16 22.84 19.13
C ILE A 3 46.51 24.17 19.54
N LYS A 4 45.43 24.57 18.85
CA LYS A 4 44.31 25.36 19.42
C LYS A 4 43.00 24.92 18.73
N THR A 5 42.20 24.04 19.35
CA THR A 5 40.89 24.30 20.03
C THR A 5 39.85 25.05 19.17
N VAL A 6 38.83 24.41 18.54
CA VAL A 6 37.51 23.82 18.97
C VAL A 6 36.33 24.83 18.86
N LEU A 7 35.13 24.29 18.52
CA LEU A 7 33.74 24.83 18.58
C LEU A 7 33.24 25.49 17.26
N THR A 8 32.05 25.24 16.70
CA THR A 8 30.79 24.57 17.12
C THR A 8 29.82 24.49 15.93
N SER A 9 28.87 23.55 16.00
CA SER A 9 27.53 23.58 15.36
C SER A 9 27.46 23.53 13.83
N SER A 10 26.55 22.85 13.16
CA SER A 10 25.41 22.01 13.52
C SER A 10 24.97 21.33 12.22
N LEU A 11 24.33 20.17 12.37
CA LEU A 11 23.26 19.64 11.52
C LEU A 11 23.14 20.19 10.09
N LEU A 12 23.37 19.31 9.12
CA LEU A 12 22.37 19.12 8.08
C LEU A 12 22.15 17.62 7.87
N ALA A 13 21.27 17.09 8.71
CA ALA A 13 20.62 15.82 8.45
C ALA A 13 19.62 15.99 7.31
N LEU A 14 19.41 14.88 6.59
CA LEU A 14 18.17 14.52 5.88
C LEU A 14 17.79 15.32 4.64
N MET A 15 17.97 14.68 3.49
CA MET A 15 16.86 14.38 2.60
C MET A 15 17.08 12.98 1.99
N ILE A 16 16.78 11.92 2.76
CA ILE A 16 16.50 10.62 2.15
C ILE A 16 15.08 10.75 1.56
N THR A 17 14.97 11.38 0.40
CA THR A 17 13.81 11.25 -0.46
C THR A 17 13.85 9.86 -1.07
N SER A 18 13.50 8.84 -0.28
CA SER A 18 13.06 7.56 -0.86
C SER A 18 11.63 7.80 -1.36
N PRO A 19 11.40 7.96 -2.67
CA PRO A 19 10.04 8.05 -3.17
C PRO A 19 9.32 6.75 -2.84
N ILE A 20 8.14 6.87 -2.21
CA ILE A 20 7.19 5.77 -1.97
C ILE A 20 6.87 5.04 -3.30
N SER A 21 7.07 5.72 -4.43
CA SER A 21 6.83 5.28 -5.80
C SER A 21 7.81 4.23 -6.36
N ALA A 22 9.01 4.06 -5.79
CA ALA A 22 10.08 3.32 -6.46
C ALA A 22 10.11 1.80 -6.21
N PHE A 23 9.25 1.27 -5.34
CA PHE A 23 9.38 -0.13 -4.90
C PHE A 23 8.48 -1.12 -5.64
N ALA A 24 7.62 -0.65 -6.55
CA ALA A 24 6.67 -1.48 -7.27
C ALA A 24 7.03 -1.63 -8.75
N THR A 25 8.24 -2.10 -9.11
CA THR A 25 8.47 -2.89 -10.34
C THR A 25 9.96 -3.20 -10.56
N LYS A 26 10.30 -4.49 -10.59
CA LYS A 26 11.09 -5.15 -11.65
C LYS A 26 11.31 -6.61 -11.29
N THR A 27 10.48 -7.49 -11.82
CA THR A 27 10.82 -8.91 -11.96
C THR A 27 10.40 -9.35 -13.35
N ASN A 28 11.38 -9.78 -14.15
CA ASN A 28 11.15 -10.52 -15.39
C ASN A 28 10.37 -11.79 -15.02
N GLN A 29 9.10 -11.91 -15.41
CA GLN A 29 8.26 -13.04 -14.99
C GLN A 29 7.98 -14.05 -16.12
N PRO A 30 8.19 -15.37 -15.86
CA PRO A 30 7.61 -16.47 -16.64
C PRO A 30 6.07 -16.52 -16.36
N PRO A 31 5.26 -17.39 -17.02
CA PRO A 31 3.86 -17.10 -17.36
C PRO A 31 3.13 -16.40 -16.22
N ALA A 32 2.76 -15.14 -16.47
CA ALA A 32 2.37 -14.18 -15.45
C ALA A 32 1.28 -14.78 -14.55
N ASN A 33 1.65 -15.11 -13.31
CA ASN A 33 0.72 -15.62 -12.30
C ASN A 33 -0.50 -14.68 -12.25
N PRO A 34 -1.72 -15.16 -12.56
CA PRO A 34 -2.90 -14.30 -12.64
C PRO A 34 -3.24 -13.64 -11.29
N LEU A 35 -2.75 -14.21 -10.18
CA LEU A 35 -2.91 -13.67 -8.83
C LEU A 35 -1.82 -12.66 -8.44
N ALA A 36 -0.83 -12.39 -9.29
CA ALA A 36 0.24 -11.43 -8.99
C ALA A 36 -0.30 -10.00 -8.80
N ILE A 37 -1.21 -9.56 -9.67
CA ILE A 37 -1.85 -8.24 -9.57
C ILE A 37 -2.76 -8.16 -8.33
N PRO A 38 -3.67 -9.14 -8.08
CA PRO A 38 -4.43 -9.21 -6.84
C PRO A 38 -3.58 -9.17 -5.57
N LEU A 39 -2.48 -9.92 -5.50
CA LEU A 39 -1.55 -9.92 -4.37
C LEU A 39 -0.90 -8.54 -4.17
N GLN A 40 -0.46 -7.89 -5.25
CA GLN A 40 0.08 -6.53 -5.17
C GLN A 40 -0.98 -5.53 -4.67
N ALA A 41 -2.21 -5.61 -5.17
CA ALA A 41 -3.30 -4.75 -4.70
C ALA A 41 -3.57 -4.90 -3.20
N HIS A 42 -3.48 -6.12 -2.66
CA HIS A 42 -3.60 -6.36 -1.22
C HIS A 42 -2.49 -5.66 -0.42
N THR A 43 -1.23 -5.74 -0.88
CA THR A 43 -0.12 -5.05 -0.20
C THR A 43 -0.28 -3.52 -0.20
N VAL A 44 -0.72 -2.95 -1.32
CA VAL A 44 -0.95 -1.50 -1.44
C VAL A 44 -2.07 -1.05 -0.50
N LYS A 45 -3.16 -1.82 -0.42
CA LYS A 45 -4.25 -1.55 0.52
C LYS A 45 -3.77 -1.56 1.97
N ASP A 46 -3.07 -2.62 2.40
CA ASP A 46 -2.59 -2.74 3.78
C ASP A 46 -1.64 -1.61 4.15
N MET A 47 -0.79 -1.18 3.21
CA MET A 47 0.08 -0.01 3.38
C MET A 47 -0.76 1.25 3.61
N TRP A 48 -1.73 1.56 2.74
CA TRP A 48 -2.55 2.77 2.90
C TRP A 48 -3.35 2.78 4.19
N GLU A 49 -3.94 1.65 4.58
CA GLU A 49 -4.67 1.54 5.84
C GLU A 49 -3.76 1.72 7.06
N SER A 50 -2.54 1.19 7.01
CA SER A 50 -1.58 1.33 8.11
C SER A 50 -1.12 2.78 8.28
N PHE A 51 -0.78 3.47 7.17
CA PHE A 51 -0.45 4.89 7.19
C PHE A 51 -1.63 5.77 7.61
N PHE A 52 -2.83 5.46 7.12
CA PHE A 52 -4.06 6.15 7.53
C PHE A 52 -4.25 6.04 9.05
N ASN A 53 -4.19 4.84 9.61
CA ASN A 53 -4.37 4.62 11.05
C ASN A 53 -3.32 5.35 11.88
N GLN A 54 -2.07 5.37 11.40
CA GLN A 54 -0.99 6.10 12.07
C GLN A 54 -1.23 7.61 12.05
N CYS A 55 -1.66 8.18 10.91
CA CYS A 55 -2.03 9.59 10.83
C CYS A 55 -3.31 9.91 11.63
N TRP A 56 -4.24 8.95 11.70
CA TRP A 56 -5.45 9.06 12.49
C TRP A 56 -5.17 9.13 14.00
N SER A 57 -4.01 8.69 14.48
CA SER A 57 -3.69 8.79 15.91
C SER A 57 -3.20 10.17 16.37
N TYR A 58 -2.89 11.11 15.46
CA TYR A 58 -2.30 12.40 15.86
C TYR A 58 -3.29 13.55 15.94
N ASP A 59 -3.22 14.36 17.00
CA ASP A 59 -4.15 15.46 17.22
C ASP A 59 -4.02 16.60 16.19
N PHE A 60 -2.84 16.79 15.61
CA PHE A 60 -2.58 17.86 14.62
C PHE A 60 -3.11 17.55 13.21
N VAL A 61 -3.66 16.36 12.97
CA VAL A 61 -4.18 15.94 11.66
C VAL A 61 -5.64 16.31 11.52
N ASP A 62 -6.02 16.94 10.41
CA ASP A 62 -7.43 17.12 10.03
C ASP A 62 -8.06 15.76 9.69
N LYS A 63 -8.85 15.24 10.63
CA LYS A 63 -9.53 13.95 10.49
C LYS A 63 -10.58 13.95 9.39
N LYS A 64 -11.24 15.08 9.15
CA LYS A 64 -12.29 15.18 8.14
C LYS A 64 -11.68 15.12 6.75
N GLU A 65 -10.59 15.85 6.53
CA GLU A 65 -9.85 15.82 5.26
C GLU A 65 -9.27 14.43 4.98
N LEU A 66 -8.64 13.82 5.99
CA LEU A 66 -8.05 12.49 5.87
C LEU A 66 -9.10 11.40 5.56
N ASP A 67 -10.23 11.38 6.29
CA ASP A 67 -11.35 10.45 6.03
C ASP A 67 -11.97 10.66 4.65
N THR A 68 -12.19 11.91 4.25
CA THR A 68 -12.72 12.23 2.92
C THR A 68 -11.79 11.72 1.82
N SER A 69 -10.49 11.93 1.96
CA SER A 69 -9.49 11.48 0.99
C SER A 69 -9.43 9.95 0.88
N LEU A 70 -9.51 9.24 2.01
CA LEU A 70 -9.59 7.77 2.01
C LEU A 70 -10.84 7.28 1.29
N LYS A 71 -12.02 7.86 1.58
CA LYS A 71 -13.28 7.48 0.95
C LYS A 71 -13.26 7.71 -0.56
N VAL A 72 -12.65 8.82 -1.00
CA VAL A 72 -12.49 9.11 -2.43
C VAL A 72 -11.58 8.07 -3.09
N TRP A 73 -10.43 7.73 -2.48
CA TRP A 73 -9.55 6.67 -2.98
C TRP A 73 -10.27 5.30 -3.03
N GLN A 74 -10.99 4.93 -1.97
CA GLN A 74 -11.77 3.69 -1.92
C GLN A 74 -12.83 3.63 -3.01
N LYS A 75 -13.54 4.74 -3.26
CA LYS A 75 -14.57 4.81 -4.30
C LYS A 75 -13.98 4.60 -5.70
N ARG A 76 -12.82 5.19 -6.01
CA ARG A 76 -12.14 4.98 -7.30
C ARG A 76 -11.67 3.53 -7.49
N ASN A 77 -11.35 2.86 -6.38
CA ASN A 77 -10.75 1.52 -6.40
C ASN A 77 -11.73 0.38 -6.08
N ALA A 78 -13.00 0.67 -5.78
CA ALA A 78 -13.99 -0.31 -5.31
C ALA A 78 -14.13 -1.51 -6.26
N ASN A 79 -14.31 -1.24 -7.57
CA ASN A 79 -14.50 -2.30 -8.55
C ASN A 79 -13.23 -3.17 -8.70
N ARG A 80 -12.05 -2.54 -8.75
CA ARG A 80 -10.77 -3.25 -8.88
C ARG A 80 -10.52 -4.13 -7.65
N TRP A 81 -10.74 -3.56 -6.47
CA TRP A 81 -10.61 -4.27 -5.21
C TRP A 81 -11.55 -5.47 -5.13
N GLN A 82 -12.82 -5.29 -5.49
CA GLN A 82 -13.81 -6.37 -5.48
C GLN A 82 -13.40 -7.54 -6.39
N VAL A 83 -12.98 -7.25 -7.63
CA VAL A 83 -12.54 -8.29 -8.57
C VAL A 83 -11.32 -9.04 -8.03
N TYR A 84 -10.32 -8.32 -7.53
CA TYR A 84 -9.09 -8.93 -7.01
C TYR A 84 -9.34 -9.76 -5.75
N TRP A 85 -10.18 -9.28 -4.85
CA TRP A 85 -10.56 -10.02 -3.67
C TRP A 85 -11.28 -11.32 -4.02
N LEU A 86 -12.27 -11.27 -4.92
CA LEU A 86 -13.00 -12.47 -5.37
C LEU A 86 -12.07 -13.52 -5.98
N LEU A 87 -11.12 -13.12 -6.83
CA LEU A 87 -10.15 -14.04 -7.44
C LEU A 87 -9.28 -14.75 -6.39
N MET A 88 -8.85 -14.00 -5.36
CA MET A 88 -8.01 -14.55 -4.30
C MET A 88 -8.79 -15.52 -3.41
N GLU A 89 -10.04 -15.20 -3.06
CA GLU A 89 -10.88 -16.10 -2.26
C GLU A 89 -11.28 -17.35 -3.05
N GLN A 90 -11.68 -17.22 -4.32
CA GLN A 90 -11.98 -18.37 -5.18
C GLN A 90 -10.77 -19.30 -5.31
N ALA A 91 -9.58 -18.76 -5.62
CA ALA A 91 -8.36 -19.56 -5.70
C ALA A 91 -8.01 -20.24 -4.37
N ALA A 92 -8.35 -19.62 -3.24
CA ALA A 92 -8.17 -20.21 -1.92
C ALA A 92 -9.15 -21.35 -1.65
N ASP A 93 -10.40 -21.22 -2.10
CA ASP A 93 -11.38 -22.29 -1.92
C ASP A 93 -11.10 -23.49 -2.83
N ASP A 94 -10.56 -23.26 -4.03
CA ASP A 94 -10.22 -24.33 -4.98
C ASP A 94 -8.88 -25.02 -4.66
N ASN A 95 -7.99 -24.40 -3.87
CA ASN A 95 -6.66 -24.93 -3.59
C ASN A 95 -6.23 -24.71 -2.12
N ALA A 96 -6.28 -25.78 -1.33
CA ALA A 96 -5.94 -25.76 0.10
C ALA A 96 -4.49 -25.34 0.41
N ALA A 97 -3.53 -25.70 -0.46
CA ALA A 97 -2.14 -25.27 -0.31
C ALA A 97 -2.03 -23.75 -0.51
N PHE A 98 -2.68 -23.22 -1.56
CA PHE A 98 -2.76 -21.80 -1.80
C PHE A 98 -3.51 -21.07 -0.68
N LYS A 99 -4.63 -21.61 -0.16
CA LYS A 99 -5.37 -21.04 0.99
C LYS A 99 -4.46 -20.79 2.19
N THR A 100 -3.63 -21.77 2.51
CA THR A 100 -2.68 -21.67 3.63
C THR A 100 -1.64 -20.58 3.36
N SER A 101 -1.04 -20.57 2.17
CA SER A 101 -0.10 -19.54 1.75
C SER A 101 -0.73 -18.15 1.72
N TYR A 102 -1.96 -18.00 1.25
CA TYR A 102 -2.69 -16.74 1.17
C TYR A 102 -3.04 -16.21 2.56
N ILE A 103 -3.51 -17.05 3.48
CA ILE A 103 -3.75 -16.65 4.87
C ILE A 103 -2.45 -16.13 5.52
N ASN A 104 -1.33 -16.83 5.31
CA ASN A 104 -0.04 -16.39 5.83
C ASN A 104 0.41 -15.09 5.17
N PHE A 105 0.21 -14.95 3.86
CA PHE A 105 0.47 -13.72 3.12
C PHE A 105 -0.33 -12.53 3.68
N LYS A 106 -1.65 -12.67 3.91
CA LYS A 106 -2.49 -11.61 4.49
C LYS A 106 -1.93 -11.12 5.83
N LYS A 107 -1.56 -12.06 6.71
CA LYS A 107 -0.97 -11.73 8.02
C LYS A 107 0.36 -10.99 7.87
N GLN A 108 1.25 -11.49 7.02
CA GLN A 108 2.58 -10.90 6.82
C GLN A 108 2.51 -9.53 6.14
N SER A 109 1.64 -9.37 5.15
CA SER A 109 1.41 -8.10 4.45
C SER A 109 0.99 -7.01 5.43
N LEU A 110 -0.03 -7.29 6.26
CA LEU A 110 -0.48 -6.35 7.29
C LEU A 110 0.58 -6.07 8.35
N SER A 111 1.30 -7.09 8.84
CA SER A 111 2.37 -6.90 9.84
C SER A 111 3.46 -5.96 9.32
N ARG A 112 3.94 -6.21 8.09
CA ARG A 112 4.97 -5.38 7.45
C ARG A 112 4.48 -3.95 7.23
N ALA A 113 3.24 -3.78 6.79
CA ALA A 113 2.66 -2.46 6.58
C ALA A 113 2.59 -1.64 7.88
N LYS A 114 2.19 -2.28 8.99
CA LYS A 114 2.18 -1.65 10.33
C LYS A 114 3.59 -1.29 10.79
N GLU A 115 4.51 -2.25 10.79
CA GLU A 115 5.90 -2.03 11.18
C GLU A 115 6.55 -0.90 10.36
N GLN A 116 6.28 -0.84 9.06
CA GLN A 116 6.80 0.22 8.20
C GLN A 116 6.21 1.59 8.54
N ALA A 117 4.89 1.69 8.74
CA ALA A 117 4.23 2.94 9.12
C ALA A 117 4.74 3.44 10.48
N GLU A 118 4.79 2.56 11.49
CA GLU A 118 5.32 2.87 12.82
C GLU A 118 6.78 3.29 12.75
N SER A 119 7.61 2.59 11.98
CA SER A 119 9.04 2.88 11.86
C SER A 119 9.29 4.24 11.20
N LEU A 120 8.52 4.62 10.17
CA LEU A 120 8.68 5.91 9.50
C LEU A 120 8.26 7.07 10.39
N HIS A 121 7.18 6.89 11.16
CA HIS A 121 6.64 7.93 12.00
C HIS A 121 7.37 8.10 13.34
N SER A 122 7.91 7.02 13.91
CA SER A 122 8.65 7.05 15.18
C SER A 122 10.04 7.70 15.07
N LYS A 123 10.61 7.75 13.87
CA LYS A 123 11.96 8.28 13.61
C LYS A 123 12.03 9.80 13.45
N VAL A 124 10.90 10.49 13.44
CA VAL A 124 10.82 11.90 13.08
C VAL A 124 10.01 12.70 14.08
N GLY A 125 10.18 14.03 14.06
CA GLY A 125 9.43 14.95 14.92
C GLY A 125 8.00 15.19 14.43
N ASP A 126 7.22 15.93 15.21
CA ASP A 126 5.80 16.15 14.90
C ASP A 126 5.60 16.99 13.63
N ALA A 127 6.53 17.89 13.31
CA ALA A 127 6.51 18.65 12.06
C ALA A 127 6.64 17.72 10.84
N GLU A 128 7.57 16.77 10.87
CA GLU A 128 7.74 15.79 9.80
C GLU A 128 6.60 14.77 9.76
N LYS A 129 6.08 14.31 10.91
CA LYS A 129 4.87 13.46 10.94
C LYS A 129 3.69 14.16 10.27
N LYS A 130 3.51 15.45 10.54
CA LYS A 130 2.48 16.27 9.87
C LYS A 130 2.69 16.28 8.37
N GLN A 131 3.91 16.52 7.88
CA GLN A 131 4.21 16.47 6.45
C GLN A 131 3.96 15.09 5.82
N LEU A 132 4.25 14.00 6.54
CA LEU A 132 3.94 12.63 6.08
C LEU A 132 2.43 12.43 5.92
N CYS A 133 1.63 12.93 6.86
CA CYS A 133 0.17 12.83 6.79
C CYS A 133 -0.46 13.73 5.74
N GLU A 134 0.06 14.95 5.54
CA GLU A 134 -0.34 15.82 4.42
C GLU A 134 -0.01 15.16 3.08
N ARG A 135 1.16 14.52 2.97
CA ARG A 135 1.52 13.76 1.77
C ARG A 135 0.60 12.57 1.54
N LEU A 136 0.17 11.88 2.59
CA LEU A 136 -0.82 10.80 2.49
C LEU A 136 -2.12 11.33 1.89
N VAL A 137 -2.64 12.47 2.36
CA VAL A 137 -3.84 13.11 1.79
C VAL A 137 -3.67 13.39 0.30
N VAL A 138 -2.54 14.00 -0.09
CA VAL A 138 -2.23 14.28 -1.50
C VAL A 138 -2.22 12.99 -2.33
N MET A 139 -1.57 11.94 -1.83
CA MET A 139 -1.48 10.65 -2.54
C MET A 139 -2.85 9.97 -2.66
N LEU A 140 -3.67 9.94 -1.60
CA LEU A 140 -5.01 9.36 -1.64
C LEU A 140 -5.91 10.08 -2.65
N ASN A 141 -5.72 11.39 -2.85
CA ASN A 141 -6.47 12.17 -3.83
C ASN A 141 -5.92 12.05 -5.26
N ASP A 142 -4.68 11.61 -5.45
CA ASP A 142 -4.06 11.42 -6.77
C ASP A 142 -4.54 10.10 -7.43
N PRO A 143 -5.15 10.12 -8.63
CA PRO A 143 -5.53 8.90 -9.35
C PRO A 143 -4.37 7.94 -9.65
N ARG A 144 -3.11 8.42 -9.65
CA ARG A 144 -1.92 7.58 -9.84
C ARG A 144 -1.63 6.66 -8.65
N SER A 145 -2.29 6.85 -7.51
CA SER A 145 -2.22 5.96 -6.34
C SER A 145 -3.27 4.83 -6.36
N ASP A 146 -4.07 4.77 -7.42
CA ASP A 146 -5.04 3.70 -7.61
C ASP A 146 -4.36 2.31 -7.60
N LEU A 147 -5.13 1.30 -7.23
CA LEU A 147 -4.68 -0.09 -7.20
C LEU A 147 -4.16 -0.51 -8.59
N PRO A 148 -3.13 -1.38 -8.65
CA PRO A 148 -2.57 -1.86 -9.90
C PRO A 148 -3.66 -2.39 -10.84
N GLU A 149 -3.62 -2.01 -12.12
CA GLU A 149 -4.60 -2.42 -13.12
C GLU A 149 -3.99 -3.42 -14.10
N ASP A 150 -4.72 -4.49 -14.38
CA ASP A 150 -4.37 -5.39 -15.48
C ASP A 150 -4.82 -4.80 -16.82
N LYS A 151 -3.91 -4.09 -17.49
CA LYS A 151 -4.14 -3.54 -18.85
C LYS A 151 -4.45 -4.61 -19.89
N THR A 152 -4.04 -5.86 -19.64
CA THR A 152 -4.29 -6.98 -20.55
C THR A 152 -5.63 -7.65 -20.33
N LYS A 153 -6.36 -7.28 -19.26
CA LYS A 153 -7.62 -7.89 -18.80
C LYS A 153 -7.55 -9.40 -18.56
N LYS A 154 -6.38 -10.03 -18.58
CA LYS A 154 -6.19 -11.46 -18.30
C LYS A 154 -6.71 -11.86 -16.92
N THR A 155 -6.53 -10.99 -15.93
CA THR A 155 -7.07 -11.14 -14.58
C THR A 155 -8.60 -11.08 -14.56
N GLN A 156 -9.25 -10.41 -15.53
CA GLN A 156 -10.72 -10.32 -15.65
C GLN A 156 -11.31 -11.45 -16.51
N ASP A 157 -10.65 -11.85 -17.60
CA ASP A 157 -11.18 -12.81 -18.57
C ASP A 157 -11.26 -14.23 -18.00
N GLN A 158 -10.37 -14.62 -17.08
CA GLN A 158 -10.46 -15.91 -16.36
C GLN A 158 -11.73 -16.04 -15.50
N ASN A 159 -12.39 -14.94 -15.15
CA ASN A 159 -13.67 -14.98 -14.45
C ASN A 159 -14.87 -15.16 -15.38
N GLN A 160 -14.78 -14.83 -16.67
CA GLN A 160 -15.94 -14.99 -17.57
C GLN A 160 -16.25 -16.45 -17.89
N GLU A 161 -15.24 -17.33 -17.85
CA GLU A 161 -15.46 -18.79 -18.00
C GLU A 161 -16.08 -19.42 -16.74
N GLY A 162 -15.85 -18.85 -15.55
CA GLY A 162 -16.43 -19.32 -14.28
C GLY A 162 -17.78 -18.69 -13.91
N VAL A 163 -18.06 -17.47 -14.36
CA VAL A 163 -19.33 -16.75 -14.07
C VAL A 163 -20.45 -17.11 -15.05
N ALA A 164 -20.13 -17.66 -16.24
CA ALA A 164 -21.12 -18.08 -17.23
C ALA A 164 -22.00 -19.27 -16.80
N VAL A 165 -21.75 -19.88 -15.63
CA VAL A 165 -22.48 -21.08 -15.15
C VAL A 165 -23.62 -20.75 -14.16
N ILE A 166 -23.78 -19.50 -13.69
CA ILE A 166 -24.87 -19.12 -12.75
C ILE A 166 -26.01 -18.35 -13.45
N GLY A 167 -26.20 -18.60 -14.74
CA GLY A 167 -27.19 -17.86 -15.54
C GLY A 167 -27.75 -18.63 -16.73
N LYS A 168 -28.20 -19.87 -16.52
CA LYS A 168 -29.26 -20.51 -17.31
C LYS A 168 -30.11 -21.41 -16.43
#